data_AF-A0A0K3CHA2-F1
#
_entry.id   AF-A0A0K3CHA2-F1
#
_cell.length_a   1.000
_cell.length_b   1.000
_cell.length_c   1.000
_cell.angle_alpha   90.00
_cell.angle_beta   90.00
_cell.angle_gamma   90.00
#
_symmetry.space_group_name_H-M   'P 1'
#
loop_
_entity.id
_entity.type
_entity.pdbx_description
1 polymer ?
#
loop_
_entity_poly.entity_id
_entity_poly.type
_entity_poly.pdbx_seq_one_letter_code
_entity_poly.pdbx_strand_id
1 'polypeptide(L)'
;MPSTASTSSSPSRTPATAPPPPDERIPLSSVPDVTKLFAPLIQEAIELELDGEEAASAYYDEFEQLYWMYSGWDEEREDFEREWDPLMDWLRDYERRRFVAMRSADVEARKSLAEEYGELAPKFALMNARRRGPAGLAILRKRHFARHPVLNPAQRLVSLPSLNSRRKPWAEVAESVKGAIQGFLGRPVLGI
;
A
#
# COMPACT_ATOMS: atom_id res chain seq x y z
N MET A 1 29.89 -42.95 -43.30
CA MET A 1 28.49 -42.61 -42.97
C MET A 1 27.78 -43.88 -42.51
N PRO A 2 26.93 -43.88 -41.47
CA PRO A 2 26.99 -43.15 -40.20
C PRO A 2 27.04 -44.10 -38.97
N SER A 3 27.41 -43.50 -37.84
CA SER A 3 27.50 -44.07 -36.49
C SER A 3 26.12 -44.24 -35.84
N THR A 4 25.93 -45.29 -35.03
CA THR A 4 24.79 -45.41 -34.10
C THR A 4 25.30 -45.37 -32.66
N ALA A 5 25.34 -44.16 -32.09
CA ALA A 5 25.46 -43.97 -30.65
C ALA A 5 24.07 -43.65 -30.10
N SER A 6 23.52 -44.58 -29.32
CA SER A 6 22.30 -44.40 -28.54
C SER A 6 22.56 -43.39 -27.43
N THR A 7 21.93 -42.21 -27.49
CA THR A 7 21.85 -41.30 -26.35
C THR A 7 20.55 -41.57 -25.61
N SER A 8 20.68 -42.20 -24.45
CA SER A 8 19.62 -42.29 -23.45
C SER A 8 19.32 -40.88 -22.92
N SER A 9 18.14 -40.36 -23.23
CA SER A 9 17.61 -39.13 -22.66
C SER A 9 17.05 -39.39 -21.27
N SER A 10 17.85 -39.09 -20.25
CA SER A 10 17.35 -38.96 -18.87
C SER A 10 16.39 -37.76 -18.78
N PRO A 11 15.29 -37.85 -18.00
CA PRO A 11 14.32 -36.78 -17.92
C PRO A 11 14.93 -35.57 -17.19
N SER A 12 14.79 -34.42 -17.84
CA SER A 12 15.16 -33.09 -17.37
C SER A 12 14.63 -32.85 -15.94
N ARG A 13 15.55 -32.76 -14.98
CA ARG A 13 15.28 -32.20 -13.65
C ARG A 13 14.88 -30.74 -13.87
N THR A 14 13.63 -30.40 -13.57
CA THR A 14 13.19 -29.01 -13.45
C THR A 14 14.14 -28.31 -12.48
N PRO A 15 14.85 -27.23 -12.88
CA PRO A 15 15.73 -26.54 -11.96
C PRO A 15 14.86 -25.95 -10.84
N ALA A 16 15.19 -26.29 -9.60
CA ALA A 16 14.57 -25.69 -8.42
C ALA A 16 14.69 -24.17 -8.54
N THR A 17 13.58 -23.47 -8.35
CA THR A 17 13.53 -22.01 -8.37
C THR A 17 14.53 -21.49 -7.34
N ALA A 18 15.58 -20.81 -7.81
CA ALA A 18 16.52 -20.16 -6.92
C ALA A 18 15.75 -19.17 -6.02
N PRO A 19 16.07 -19.08 -4.72
CA PRO A 19 15.47 -18.06 -3.87
C PRO A 19 15.72 -16.67 -4.50
N PRO A 20 14.76 -15.74 -4.37
CA PRO A 20 14.95 -14.39 -4.89
C PRO A 20 16.24 -13.80 -4.31
N PRO A 21 16.98 -12.99 -5.10
CA PRO A 21 18.17 -12.33 -4.59
C PRO A 21 17.82 -11.51 -3.35
N PRO A 22 18.72 -11.45 -2.35
CA PRO A 22 18.50 -10.66 -1.15
C PRO A 22 18.29 -9.20 -1.54
N ASP A 23 17.33 -8.54 -0.87
CA ASP A 23 17.15 -7.09 -1.01
C ASP A 23 18.39 -6.41 -0.44
N GLU A 24 19.14 -5.69 -1.28
CA GLU A 24 20.38 -5.01 -0.90
C GLU A 24 20.12 -3.72 -0.09
N ARG A 25 18.85 -3.32 0.04
CA ARG A 25 18.44 -2.11 0.74
C ARG A 25 18.46 -2.27 2.26
N ILE A 26 18.66 -1.16 2.96
CA ILE A 26 18.68 -1.12 4.42
C ILE A 26 17.25 -1.28 4.93
N PRO A 27 16.91 -2.29 5.76
CA PRO A 27 15.56 -2.44 6.28
C PRO A 27 15.22 -1.32 7.26
N LEU A 28 14.07 -0.66 7.08
CA LEU A 28 13.58 0.37 7.99
C LEU A 28 13.48 -0.12 9.44
N SER A 29 13.17 -1.40 9.64
CA SER A 29 13.12 -2.05 10.96
C SER A 29 14.46 -2.06 11.70
N SER A 30 15.58 -1.82 11.01
CA SER A 30 16.91 -1.70 11.63
C SER A 30 17.23 -0.28 12.11
N VAL A 31 16.40 0.71 11.75
CA VAL A 31 16.57 2.12 12.15
C VAL A 31 15.88 2.33 13.51
N PRO A 32 16.62 2.71 14.57
CA PRO A 32 16.06 2.80 15.93
C PRO A 32 15.10 3.98 16.13
N ASP A 33 15.24 5.04 15.35
CA ASP A 33 14.32 6.16 15.33
C ASP A 33 13.96 6.52 13.90
N VAL A 34 12.99 5.78 13.38
CA VAL A 34 12.51 5.87 12.00
C VAL A 34 12.01 7.27 11.67
N THR A 35 11.53 8.03 12.66
CA THR A 35 11.07 9.42 12.47
C THR A 35 12.22 10.42 12.28
N LYS A 36 13.42 10.10 12.78
CA LYS A 36 14.64 10.91 12.62
C LYS A 36 15.49 10.50 11.42
N LEU A 37 14.99 9.57 10.61
CA LEU A 37 15.69 9.10 9.42
C LEU A 37 15.98 10.23 8.43
N PHE A 38 15.07 11.19 8.34
CA PHE A 38 15.12 12.28 7.39
C PHE A 38 15.63 13.56 8.02
N ALA A 39 16.44 14.31 7.27
CA ALA A 39 16.81 15.67 7.65
C ALA A 39 15.55 16.55 7.76
N PRO A 40 15.55 17.59 8.62
CA PRO A 40 14.39 18.46 8.81
C PRO A 40 13.79 19.02 7.50
N LEU A 41 14.63 19.41 6.54
CA LEU A 41 14.17 19.91 5.23
C LEU A 41 13.36 18.87 4.44
N ILE A 42 13.72 17.59 4.54
CA ILE A 42 12.99 16.50 3.87
C ILE A 42 11.66 16.26 4.59
N GLN A 43 11.64 16.33 5.92
CA GLN A 43 10.41 16.20 6.71
C GLN A 43 9.41 17.32 6.38
N GLU A 44 9.89 18.56 6.24
CA GLU A 44 9.10 19.71 5.81
C GLU A 44 8.56 19.53 4.38
N ALA A 45 9.38 19.03 3.46
CA ALA A 45 8.95 18.73 2.10
C ALA A 45 7.86 17.64 2.06
N ILE A 46 8.01 16.58 2.87
CA ILE A 46 7.00 15.51 2.99
C ILE A 46 5.68 16.09 3.53
N GLU A 47 5.75 16.92 4.58
CA GLU A 47 4.56 17.55 5.16
C GLU A 47 3.82 18.41 4.13
N LEU A 48 4.56 19.27 3.44
CA LEU A 48 4.01 20.17 2.41
C LEU A 48 3.37 19.40 1.24
N GLU A 49 3.98 18.30 0.80
CA GLU A 49 3.44 17.43 -0.26
C GLU A 49 2.22 16.63 0.21
N LEU A 50 2.14 16.28 1.49
CA LEU A 50 0.99 15.56 2.03
C LEU A 50 -0.23 16.47 2.20
N ASP A 51 -0.01 17.74 2.54
CA ASP A 51 -1.02 18.79 2.71
C ASP A 51 -1.41 19.49 1.41
N GLY A 52 -0.52 19.47 0.40
CA GLY A 52 -0.72 20.10 -0.90
C GLY A 52 -1.77 19.42 -1.77
N GLU A 53 -2.27 20.15 -2.79
CA GLU A 53 -3.14 19.59 -3.82
C GLU A 53 -2.37 18.58 -4.69
N GLU A 54 -3.03 17.50 -5.11
CA GLU A 54 -2.47 16.33 -5.80
C GLU A 54 -1.77 16.61 -7.15
N ALA A 55 -1.70 17.86 -7.61
CA ALA A 55 -1.38 18.22 -8.99
C ALA A 55 0.11 18.42 -9.31
N ALA A 56 0.98 18.71 -8.33
CA ALA A 56 2.40 18.93 -8.58
C ALA A 56 3.24 18.29 -7.46
N SER A 57 3.80 17.11 -7.71
CA SER A 57 4.80 16.55 -6.80
C SER A 57 6.15 17.16 -7.14
N ALA A 58 6.54 18.20 -6.43
CA ALA A 58 7.74 18.98 -6.65
C ALA A 58 9.03 18.23 -6.26
N TYR A 59 8.92 17.23 -5.36
CA TYR A 59 10.05 16.55 -4.74
C TYR A 59 10.14 15.04 -5.05
N TYR A 60 9.50 14.58 -6.13
CA TYR A 60 9.38 13.14 -6.40
C TYR A 60 10.72 12.44 -6.65
N ASP A 61 11.64 13.08 -7.37
CA ASP A 61 12.95 12.47 -7.69
C ASP A 61 13.82 12.32 -6.43
N GLU A 62 13.75 13.30 -5.53
CA GLU A 62 14.40 13.27 -4.21
C GLU A 62 13.80 12.19 -3.33
N PHE A 63 12.48 12.03 -3.36
CA PHE A 63 11.77 10.99 -2.62
C PHE A 63 12.08 9.58 -3.13
N GLU A 64 12.16 9.37 -4.45
CA GLU A 64 12.54 8.07 -5.01
C GLU A 64 13.95 7.65 -4.59
N GLN A 65 14.90 8.57 -4.49
CA GLN A 65 16.25 8.22 -4.00
C GLN A 65 16.20 7.61 -2.58
N LEU A 66 15.36 8.17 -1.70
CA LEU A 66 15.15 7.62 -0.36
C LEU A 66 14.52 6.23 -0.42
N TYR A 67 13.55 6.01 -1.32
CA TYR A 67 12.94 4.70 -1.54
C TYR A 67 13.90 3.62 -1.98
N TRP A 68 14.88 3.98 -2.80
CA TRP A 68 15.90 3.06 -3.27
C TRP A 68 16.90 2.68 -2.19
N MET A 69 17.06 3.51 -1.16
CA MET A 69 18.03 3.25 -0.09
C MET A 69 17.51 2.29 0.99
N TYR A 70 16.20 2.31 1.27
CA TYR A 70 15.60 1.48 2.31
C TYR A 70 14.55 0.50 1.79
N SER A 71 14.32 -0.58 2.54
CA SER A 71 13.22 -1.54 2.35
C SER A 71 12.23 -1.47 3.52
N GLY A 72 11.03 -2.05 3.36
CA GLY A 72 10.01 -2.06 4.42
C GLY A 72 8.98 -0.91 4.35
N TRP A 73 8.92 -0.19 3.22
CA TRP A 73 8.07 1.00 3.10
C TRP A 73 6.57 0.70 3.08
N ASP A 74 6.17 -0.41 2.45
CA ASP A 74 4.76 -0.79 2.35
C ASP A 74 4.25 -1.24 3.72
N GLU A 75 5.08 -1.97 4.47
CA GLU A 75 4.80 -2.38 5.84
C GLU A 75 4.64 -1.17 6.76
N GLU A 76 5.57 -0.19 6.70
CA GLU A 76 5.46 1.04 7.50
C GLU A 76 4.21 1.86 7.14
N ARG A 77 3.85 1.92 5.85
CA ARG A 77 2.59 2.55 5.41
C ARG A 77 1.39 1.85 6.01
N GLU A 78 1.33 0.54 5.88
CA GLU A 78 0.19 -0.27 6.32
C GLU A 78 0.02 -0.19 7.84
N ASP A 79 1.12 -0.21 8.59
CA ASP A 79 1.11 -0.04 10.03
C ASP A 79 0.63 1.38 10.42
N PHE A 80 1.08 2.41 9.71
CA PHE A 80 0.58 3.77 9.90
C PHE A 80 -0.91 3.90 9.58
N GLU A 81 -1.36 3.45 8.40
CA GLU A 81 -2.77 3.53 7.97
C GLU A 81 -3.69 2.79 8.96
N ARG A 82 -3.24 1.63 9.49
CA ARG A 82 -3.97 0.86 10.51
C ARG A 82 -4.23 1.63 11.81
N GLU A 83 -3.30 2.49 12.21
CA GLU A 83 -3.43 3.33 13.41
C GLU A 83 -4.10 4.68 13.11
N TRP A 84 -3.87 5.23 11.92
CA TRP A 84 -4.32 6.57 11.53
C TRP A 84 -5.82 6.64 11.33
N ASP A 85 -6.40 5.68 10.61
CA ASP A 85 -7.83 5.71 10.29
C ASP A 85 -8.71 5.67 11.56
N PRO A 86 -8.48 4.76 12.53
CA PRO A 86 -9.23 4.77 13.79
C PRO A 86 -9.03 6.05 14.61
N LEU A 87 -7.81 6.62 14.58
CA LEU A 87 -7.53 7.88 15.27
C LEU A 87 -8.30 9.04 14.63
N MET A 88 -8.42 9.08 13.31
CA MET A 88 -9.17 10.11 12.59
C MET A 88 -10.69 9.96 12.76
N ASP A 89 -11.19 8.74 12.93
CA ASP A 89 -12.58 8.50 13.35
C ASP A 89 -12.80 9.02 14.78
N TRP A 90 -11.90 8.68 15.71
CA TRP A 90 -11.98 9.15 17.09
C TRP A 90 -11.93 10.69 17.19
N LEU A 91 -11.03 11.33 16.43
CA LEU A 91 -10.94 12.79 16.37
C LEU A 91 -12.23 13.43 15.85
N ARG A 92 -12.84 12.89 14.79
CA ARG A 92 -14.12 13.39 14.26
C ARG A 92 -15.25 13.25 15.28
N ASP A 93 -15.32 12.14 16.00
CA ASP A 93 -16.32 11.92 17.04
C ASP A 93 -16.11 12.84 18.24
N TYR A 94 -14.86 13.06 18.65
CA TYR A 94 -14.49 14.04 19.65
C TYR A 94 -14.90 15.46 19.23
N GLU A 95 -14.57 15.89 18.02
CA GLU A 95 -14.91 17.22 17.51
C GLU A 95 -16.42 17.46 17.46
N ARG A 96 -17.17 16.44 17.03
CA ARG A 96 -18.64 16.48 17.01
C ARG A 96 -19.21 16.67 18.41
N ARG A 97 -18.76 15.89 19.39
CA ARG A 97 -19.22 16.01 20.78
C ARG A 97 -18.78 17.32 21.43
N ARG A 98 -17.55 17.76 21.16
CA ARG A 98 -17.02 19.06 21.60
C ARG A 98 -17.88 20.20 21.09
N PHE A 99 -18.26 20.19 19.81
CA PHE A 99 -19.12 21.20 19.23
C PHE A 99 -20.48 21.30 19.96
N VAL A 100 -21.08 20.16 20.29
CA VAL A 100 -22.35 20.11 21.05
C VAL A 100 -22.14 20.60 22.50
N ALA A 101 -21.12 20.09 23.19
CA ALA A 101 -20.87 20.42 24.59
C ALA A 101 -20.53 21.90 24.81
N MET A 102 -19.79 22.52 23.90
CA MET A 102 -19.48 23.96 23.95
C MET A 102 -20.72 24.85 23.76
N ARG A 103 -21.76 24.34 23.09
CA ARG A 103 -23.05 25.02 22.92
C ARG A 103 -24.06 24.71 24.04
N SER A 104 -23.77 23.72 24.87
CA SER A 104 -24.58 23.36 26.05
C SER A 104 -24.01 24.00 27.33
N ALA A 105 -24.81 24.10 28.39
CA ALA A 105 -24.34 24.46 29.74
C ALA A 105 -23.86 23.23 30.54
N ASP A 106 -23.66 22.08 29.89
CA ASP A 106 -23.29 20.82 30.53
C ASP A 106 -21.80 20.81 30.93
N VAL A 107 -21.55 20.95 32.23
CA VAL A 107 -20.19 21.04 32.81
C VAL A 107 -19.52 19.67 32.82
N GLU A 108 -20.26 18.62 33.16
CA GLU A 108 -19.81 17.23 33.19
C GLU A 108 -19.40 16.76 31.79
N ALA A 109 -20.18 17.08 30.76
CA ALA A 109 -19.81 16.77 29.38
C ALA A 109 -18.47 17.44 28.98
N ARG A 110 -18.28 18.72 29.34
CA ARG A 110 -17.03 19.45 29.08
C ARG A 110 -15.84 18.86 29.84
N LYS A 111 -16.05 18.42 31.08
CA LYS A 111 -15.00 17.75 31.86
C LYS A 111 -14.59 16.43 31.23
N SER A 112 -15.54 15.58 30.83
CA SER A 112 -15.22 14.30 30.17
C SER A 112 -14.45 14.50 28.85
N LEU A 113 -14.79 15.54 28.08
CA LEU A 113 -14.08 15.89 26.85
C LEU A 113 -12.65 16.37 27.13
N ALA A 114 -12.41 17.08 28.23
CA ALA A 114 -11.07 17.51 28.61
C ALA A 114 -10.17 16.32 28.97
N GLU A 115 -10.72 15.32 29.67
CA GLU A 115 -10.02 14.07 29.98
C GLU A 115 -9.70 13.29 28.70
N GLU A 116 -10.69 13.13 27.83
CA GLU A 116 -10.53 12.46 26.53
C GLU A 116 -9.50 13.16 25.62
N TYR A 117 -9.51 14.49 25.60
CA TYR A 117 -8.50 15.26 24.86
C TYR A 117 -7.08 15.00 25.39
N GLY A 118 -6.93 14.76 26.70
CA GLY A 118 -5.67 14.38 27.31
C GLY A 118 -5.09 13.07 26.74
N GLU A 119 -5.94 12.15 26.29
CA GLU A 119 -5.51 10.91 25.64
C GLU A 119 -5.35 11.07 24.12
N LEU A 120 -6.22 11.85 23.49
CA LEU A 120 -6.26 12.04 22.03
C LEU A 120 -5.08 12.87 21.53
N ALA A 121 -4.79 14.00 22.19
CA ALA A 121 -3.75 14.93 21.78
C ALA A 121 -2.35 14.31 21.64
N PRO A 122 -1.82 13.52 22.61
CA PRO A 122 -0.49 12.92 22.46
C PRO A 122 -0.43 11.87 21.33
N LYS A 123 -1.50 11.09 21.14
CA LYS A 123 -1.59 10.12 20.02
C LYS A 123 -1.61 10.83 18.68
N PHE A 124 -2.37 11.92 18.57
CA PHE A 124 -2.40 12.75 17.38
C PHE A 124 -1.04 13.40 17.09
N ALA A 125 -0.37 13.95 18.10
CA ALA A 125 0.98 14.51 17.94
C ALA A 125 1.99 13.45 17.47
N LEU A 126 1.97 12.26 18.08
CA LEU A 126 2.83 11.14 17.69
C LEU A 126 2.61 10.73 16.23
N MET A 127 1.35 10.56 15.82
CA MET A 127 1.04 10.15 14.46
C MET A 127 1.40 11.22 13.43
N ASN A 128 1.21 12.51 13.73
CA ASN A 128 1.69 13.57 12.85
C ASN A 128 3.22 13.59 12.73
N ALA A 129 3.96 13.29 13.81
CA ALA A 129 5.41 13.13 13.72
C ALA A 129 5.80 11.94 12.81
N ARG A 130 5.12 10.79 12.94
CA ARG A 130 5.33 9.63 12.04
C ARG A 130 5.02 9.96 10.58
N ARG A 131 4.00 10.78 10.34
CA ARG A 131 3.59 11.24 9.00
C ARG A 131 4.66 12.09 8.31
N ARG A 132 5.57 12.73 9.04
CA ARG A 132 6.74 13.44 8.45
C ARG A 132 7.91 12.52 8.12
N GLY A 133 7.81 11.26 8.55
CA GLY A 133 8.81 10.22 8.36
C GLY A 133 8.44 9.24 7.25
N PRO A 134 8.99 8.02 7.32
CA PRO A 134 8.84 7.01 6.27
C PRO A 134 7.41 6.66 5.88
N ALA A 135 6.47 6.66 6.83
CA ALA A 135 5.05 6.46 6.55
C ALA A 135 4.48 7.52 5.59
N GLY A 136 4.81 8.79 5.82
CA GLY A 136 4.39 9.89 4.96
C GLY A 136 4.93 9.76 3.55
N LEU A 137 6.23 9.46 3.46
CA LEU A 137 6.86 9.18 2.18
C LEU A 137 6.10 8.05 1.47
N ALA A 138 5.87 6.91 2.14
CA ALA A 138 5.12 5.73 1.67
C ALA A 138 3.75 6.08 1.09
N ILE A 139 3.03 6.99 1.73
CA ILE A 139 1.75 7.53 1.24
C ILE A 139 1.94 8.34 -0.05
N LEU A 140 2.95 9.21 -0.10
CA LEU A 140 3.24 10.03 -1.29
C LEU A 140 3.57 9.18 -2.52
N ARG A 141 4.34 8.10 -2.38
CA ARG A 141 4.62 7.19 -3.51
C ARG A 141 3.38 6.43 -3.96
N LYS A 142 2.53 5.98 -3.02
CA LYS A 142 1.22 5.38 -3.36
C LYS A 142 0.36 6.35 -4.16
N ARG A 143 0.27 7.62 -3.74
CA ARG A 143 -0.43 8.69 -4.47
C ARG A 143 0.20 8.94 -5.84
N HIS A 144 1.53 8.95 -5.94
CA HIS A 144 2.23 9.12 -7.21
C HIS A 144 1.93 7.99 -8.20
N PHE A 145 1.98 6.73 -7.78
CA PHE A 145 1.63 5.59 -8.64
C PHE A 145 0.14 5.55 -9.01
N ALA A 146 -0.76 6.03 -8.15
CA ALA A 146 -2.17 6.18 -8.49
C ALA A 146 -2.38 7.22 -9.62
N ARG A 147 -1.60 8.32 -9.60
CA ARG A 147 -1.61 9.35 -10.64
C ARG A 147 -0.90 8.93 -11.93
N HIS A 148 0.17 8.15 -11.80
CA HIS A 148 0.97 7.65 -12.91
C HIS A 148 0.99 6.11 -12.95
N PRO A 149 -0.13 5.45 -13.30
CA PRO A 149 -0.25 3.99 -13.38
C PRO A 149 0.85 3.29 -14.19
N VAL A 150 1.34 3.96 -15.24
CA VAL A 150 2.40 3.43 -16.12
C VAL A 150 3.74 3.27 -15.40
N LEU A 151 3.98 4.05 -14.34
CA LEU A 151 5.19 3.99 -13.53
C LEU A 151 5.10 2.93 -12.42
N ASN A 152 3.89 2.51 -12.04
CA ASN A 152 3.69 1.45 -11.07
C ASN A 152 4.23 0.12 -11.63
N PRO A 153 5.26 -0.49 -11.02
CA PRO A 153 5.86 -1.72 -11.52
C PRO A 153 4.83 -2.86 -11.70
N ALA A 154 3.88 -2.99 -10.78
CA ALA A 154 2.86 -4.04 -10.86
C ALA A 154 1.93 -3.85 -12.05
N GLN A 155 1.44 -2.63 -12.26
CA GLN A 155 0.57 -2.33 -13.40
C GLN A 155 1.33 -2.36 -14.72
N ARG A 156 2.58 -1.88 -14.73
CA ARG A 156 3.47 -1.96 -15.89
C ARG A 156 3.72 -3.41 -16.29
N LEU A 157 4.04 -4.30 -15.35
CA LEU A 157 4.21 -5.74 -15.62
C LEU A 157 2.93 -6.36 -16.18
N VAL A 158 1.76 -6.05 -15.60
CA VAL A 158 0.48 -6.57 -16.11
C VAL A 158 0.18 -6.07 -17.53
N SER A 159 0.62 -4.86 -17.88
CA SER A 159 0.47 -4.30 -19.22
C SER A 159 1.43 -4.87 -20.28
N LEU A 160 2.50 -5.58 -19.88
CA LEU A 160 3.50 -6.11 -20.82
C LEU A 160 2.86 -7.14 -21.78
N PRO A 161 3.03 -7.00 -23.11
CA PRO A 161 2.46 -7.92 -24.09
C PRO A 161 2.85 -9.39 -23.86
N SER A 162 4.04 -9.65 -23.34
CA SER A 162 4.56 -10.99 -23.02
C SER A 162 3.86 -11.66 -21.84
N LEU A 163 3.36 -10.88 -20.87
CA LEU A 163 2.59 -11.37 -19.73
C LEU A 163 1.09 -11.40 -20.06
N ASN A 164 0.62 -10.42 -20.81
CA ASN A 164 -0.77 -10.30 -21.23
C ASN A 164 -1.15 -11.41 -22.24
N SER A 165 -0.26 -11.77 -23.18
CA SER A 165 -0.48 -12.89 -24.12
C SER A 165 -0.58 -14.25 -23.44
N ARG A 166 0.12 -14.44 -22.30
CA ARG A 166 0.02 -15.67 -21.49
C ARG A 166 -1.24 -15.71 -20.64
N ARG A 167 -1.84 -14.56 -20.29
CA ARG A 167 -3.07 -14.49 -19.48
C ARG A 167 -4.35 -14.55 -20.29
N LYS A 168 -4.37 -14.03 -21.53
CA LYS A 168 -5.54 -14.09 -22.43
C LYS A 168 -6.17 -15.49 -22.54
N PRO A 169 -5.39 -16.59 -22.76
CA PRO A 169 -5.97 -17.93 -22.80
C PRO A 169 -6.61 -18.34 -21.46
N TRP A 170 -6.01 -17.99 -20.33
CA TRP A 170 -6.54 -18.33 -19.00
C TRP A 170 -7.78 -17.52 -18.63
N ALA A 171 -7.86 -16.26 -19.04
CA ALA A 171 -9.04 -15.42 -18.84
C ALA A 171 -10.22 -15.90 -19.71
N GLU A 172 -9.96 -16.29 -20.96
CA GLU A 172 -10.97 -16.91 -21.84
C GLU A 172 -11.45 -18.26 -21.29
N VAL A 173 -10.56 -19.08 -20.74
CA VAL A 173 -10.92 -20.32 -20.05
C VAL A 173 -11.74 -20.05 -18.79
N ALA A 174 -11.37 -19.05 -17.98
CA ALA A 174 -12.10 -18.70 -16.77
C ALA A 174 -13.52 -18.17 -17.08
N GLU A 175 -13.67 -17.33 -18.10
CA GLU A 175 -14.97 -16.85 -18.57
C GLU A 175 -15.79 -17.99 -19.24
N SER A 176 -15.14 -18.91 -19.96
CA SER A 176 -15.81 -20.09 -20.50
C SER A 176 -16.31 -21.04 -19.41
N VAL A 177 -15.53 -21.26 -18.35
CA VAL A 177 -15.92 -22.05 -17.18
C VAL A 177 -17.03 -21.36 -16.40
N LYS A 178 -16.96 -20.04 -16.20
CA LYS A 178 -17.99 -19.26 -15.53
C LYS A 178 -19.31 -19.25 -16.31
N GLY A 179 -19.24 -19.11 -17.63
CA GLY A 179 -20.38 -19.24 -18.53
C GLY A 179 -20.95 -20.66 -18.58
N ALA A 180 -20.12 -21.69 -18.51
CA ALA A 180 -20.56 -23.09 -18.42
C ALA A 180 -21.26 -23.39 -17.10
N ILE A 181 -20.75 -22.87 -15.97
CA ILE A 181 -21.36 -23.01 -14.64
C ILE A 181 -22.70 -22.26 -14.57
N GLN A 182 -22.78 -21.04 -15.12
CA GLN A 182 -24.04 -20.30 -15.23
C GLN A 182 -25.05 -20.98 -16.18
N GLY A 183 -24.59 -21.56 -17.29
CA GLY A 183 -25.44 -22.35 -18.19
C GLY A 183 -25.94 -23.66 -17.58
N PHE A 184 -25.17 -24.26 -16.66
CA PHE A 184 -25.57 -25.46 -15.91
C PHE A 184 -26.58 -25.14 -14.80
N LEU A 185 -26.46 -23.98 -14.16
CA LEU A 185 -27.36 -23.50 -13.10
C LEU A 185 -28.60 -22.75 -13.62
N GLY A 186 -28.58 -22.29 -14.87
CA GLY A 186 -29.62 -21.46 -15.48
C GLY A 186 -30.63 -22.18 -16.36
N ARG A 187 -30.65 -23.52 -16.39
CA ARG A 187 -31.67 -24.29 -17.13
C ARG A 187 -32.91 -24.50 -16.24
N PRO A 188 -34.05 -23.81 -16.48
CA PRO A 188 -35.29 -24.23 -15.87
C PRO A 188 -35.70 -25.54 -16.53
N VAL A 189 -35.74 -26.61 -15.74
CA VAL A 189 -36.46 -27.83 -16.09
C VAL A 189 -37.94 -27.54 -15.88
N LEU A 190 -38.62 -27.12 -16.94
CA LEU A 190 -40.06 -27.23 -17.14
C LEU A 190 -40.18 -27.79 -18.57
N GLY A 191 -40.59 -29.05 -18.78
CA GLY A 191 -41.73 -29.72 -18.19
C GLY A 191 -42.75 -29.88 -19.30
N ILE A 192 -43.00 -31.14 -19.69
CA ILE A 192 -44.04 -31.59 -20.62
C ILE A 192 -45.41 -31.03 -20.21
#